data_AF-A0A6J6TSZ7-F1
#
_entry.id   AF-A0A6J6TSZ7-F1
#
_cell.length_a   1.000
_cell.length_b   1.000
_cell.length_c   1.000
_cell.angle_alpha   90.00
_cell.angle_beta   90.00
_cell.angle_gamma   90.00
#
_symmetry.space_group_name_H-M   'P 1'
#
loop_
_entity.id
_entity.type
_entity.pdbx_description
1 polymer ?
#
loop_
_entity_poly.entity_id
_entity_poly.type
_entity_poly.pdbx_seq_one_letter_code
_entity_poly.pdbx_strand_id
1 'polypeptide(L)'
;MIEQTHFDVYLINPATTEEILGQQVYKSLAELPIVPDIVNVFRKGEDMPGVFAKEFPAIENQAAGKTWWMQLGIENQDVAKLASDAGMQVVMNRCIKVDYQNFIAEGK
;
A
#
# COMPACT_ATOMS: atom_id res chain seq x y z
N MET A 1 -9.37 -2.82 12.12
CA MET A 1 -8.45 -3.71 11.38
C MET A 1 -7.01 -3.39 11.74
N ILE A 2 -6.59 -2.12 11.72
CA ILE A 2 -5.25 -1.71 12.20
C ILE A 2 -4.92 -2.25 13.62
N GLU A 3 -5.90 -2.21 14.54
CA GLU A 3 -5.71 -2.70 15.92
C GLU A 3 -6.11 -4.18 16.14
N GLN A 4 -6.67 -4.85 15.13
CA GLN A 4 -7.23 -6.20 15.26
C GLN A 4 -6.85 -7.04 14.05
N THR A 5 -5.55 -7.14 13.80
CA THR A 5 -4.98 -7.92 12.72
C THR A 5 -3.69 -8.59 13.18
N HIS A 6 -3.34 -9.70 12.54
CA HIS A 6 -2.04 -10.36 12.73
C HIS A 6 -0.97 -9.84 11.76
N PHE A 7 -1.31 -8.83 10.95
CA PHE A 7 -0.38 -8.16 10.04
C PHE A 7 0.39 -7.05 10.77
N ASP A 8 1.65 -6.88 10.43
CA ASP A 8 2.40 -5.67 10.78
C ASP A 8 1.91 -4.52 9.91
N VAL A 9 1.33 -3.49 10.54
CA VAL A 9 0.76 -2.33 9.84
C VAL A 9 1.61 -1.10 10.11
N TYR A 10 2.10 -0.49 9.03
CA TYR A 10 2.85 0.75 9.07
C TYR A 10 2.02 1.88 8.46
N LEU A 11 1.74 2.93 9.24
CA LEU A 11 0.97 4.07 8.78
C LEU A 11 1.86 5.09 8.08
N ILE A 12 1.49 5.50 6.88
CA ILE A 12 2.24 6.50 6.11
C ILE A 12 1.34 7.69 5.79
N ASN A 13 1.72 8.87 6.28
CA ASN A 13 1.06 10.11 5.92
C ASN A 13 2.05 11.28 5.93
N PRO A 14 2.45 11.82 4.77
CA PRO A 14 3.38 12.95 4.71
C PRO A 14 2.89 14.23 5.44
N ALA A 15 1.58 14.36 5.65
CA ALA A 15 0.96 15.55 6.22
C ALA A 15 0.96 15.58 7.76
N THR A 16 1.24 14.47 8.42
CA THR A 16 1.28 14.41 9.89
C THR A 16 2.27 13.35 10.37
N THR A 17 2.90 13.62 11.50
CA THR A 17 3.69 12.63 12.25
C THR A 17 3.10 12.36 13.63
N GLU A 18 1.90 12.88 13.89
CA GLU A 18 1.16 12.56 15.10
C GLU A 18 0.75 11.09 15.07
N GLU A 19 0.73 10.46 16.23
CA GLU A 19 0.26 9.08 16.34
C GLU A 19 -1.20 8.99 15.92
N ILE A 20 -1.51 7.99 15.11
CA ILE A 20 -2.87 7.64 14.73
C ILE A 20 -3.19 6.32 15.41
N LEU A 21 -4.23 6.31 16.25
CA LEU A 21 -4.63 5.12 17.02
C LEU A 21 -3.47 4.54 17.87
N GLY A 22 -2.63 5.42 18.45
CA GLY A 22 -1.46 5.02 19.23
C GLY A 22 -0.35 4.34 18.42
N GLN A 23 -0.40 4.42 17.09
CA GLN A 23 0.64 3.90 16.20
C GLN A 23 1.46 5.03 15.60
N GLN A 24 2.77 4.81 15.52
CA GLN A 24 3.68 5.72 14.84
C GLN A 24 3.30 5.88 13.37
N VAL A 25 3.32 7.13 12.90
CA VAL A 25 3.08 7.50 11.51
C VAL A 25 4.39 7.95 10.87
N TYR A 26 4.73 7.35 9.73
CA TYR A 26 5.91 7.66 8.93
C TYR A 26 5.55 8.65 7.81
N LYS A 27 6.50 9.45 7.35
CA LYS A 27 6.25 10.41 6.26
C LYS A 27 6.38 9.79 4.87
N SER A 28 7.06 8.67 4.74
CA SER A 28 7.35 8.02 3.46
C SER A 28 7.74 6.55 3.63
N LEU A 29 7.75 5.79 2.53
CA LEU A 29 8.27 4.43 2.50
C LEU A 29 9.77 4.37 2.87
N ALA A 30 10.52 5.43 2.61
CA ALA A 30 11.96 5.50 2.91
C ALA A 30 12.26 5.54 4.41
N GLU A 31 11.29 5.93 5.25
CA GLU A 31 11.45 5.96 6.71
C GLU A 31 11.09 4.63 7.38
N LEU A 32 10.54 3.67 6.64
CA LEU A 32 10.19 2.38 7.20
C LEU A 32 11.45 1.56 7.53
N PRO A 33 11.44 0.81 8.64
CA PRO A 33 12.55 -0.08 8.99
C PRO A 33 12.65 -1.31 8.07
N ILE A 34 11.60 -1.58 7.27
CA ILE A 34 11.49 -2.71 6.36
C ILE A 34 10.81 -2.30 5.05
N VAL A 35 10.89 -3.14 4.02
CA VAL A 35 10.06 -3.02 2.82
C VAL A 35 8.79 -3.87 2.99
N PRO A 36 7.59 -3.25 3.00
CA PRO A 36 6.34 -3.98 3.24
C PRO A 36 5.97 -4.90 2.08
N ASP A 37 5.29 -6.00 2.37
CA ASP A 37 4.79 -6.94 1.34
C ASP A 37 3.72 -6.34 0.44
N ILE A 38 2.90 -5.46 1.01
CA ILE A 38 1.81 -4.77 0.32
C ILE A 38 1.90 -3.27 0.63
N VAL A 39 2.08 -2.44 -0.39
CA VAL A 39 1.91 -1.00 -0.31
C VAL A 39 0.44 -0.67 -0.59
N ASN A 40 -0.32 -0.38 0.47
CA ASN A 40 -1.76 -0.14 0.41
C ASN A 40 -2.09 1.37 0.34
N VAL A 41 -2.53 1.85 -0.82
CA VAL A 41 -2.61 3.28 -1.14
C VAL A 41 -4.05 3.80 -1.10
N PHE A 42 -4.25 4.86 -0.32
CA PHE A 42 -5.53 5.59 -0.17
C PHE A 42 -5.49 6.99 -0.80
N ARG A 43 -4.67 7.18 -1.84
CA ARG A 43 -4.59 8.42 -2.61
C ARG A 43 -5.40 8.29 -3.90
N LYS A 44 -5.96 9.40 -4.37
CA LYS A 44 -6.78 9.40 -5.58
C LYS A 44 -5.97 8.92 -6.78
N GLY A 45 -6.66 8.32 -7.76
CA GLY A 45 -6.01 7.85 -8.99
C GLY A 45 -5.27 8.94 -9.76
N GLU A 46 -5.77 10.18 -9.72
CA GLU A 46 -5.13 11.37 -10.33
C GLU A 46 -3.78 11.74 -9.68
N ASP A 47 -3.64 11.52 -8.37
CA ASP A 47 -2.42 11.80 -7.62
C ASP A 47 -1.42 10.64 -7.66
N MET A 48 -1.87 9.45 -8.09
CA MET A 48 -1.10 8.20 -8.04
C MET A 48 0.26 8.28 -8.74
N PRO A 49 0.43 8.93 -9.91
CA PRO A 49 1.74 9.07 -10.53
C PRO A 49 2.75 9.81 -9.65
N GLY A 50 2.31 10.87 -8.97
CA GLY A 50 3.15 11.63 -8.04
C GLY A 50 3.48 10.82 -6.78
N VAL A 51 2.52 10.06 -6.26
CA VAL A 51 2.73 9.15 -5.12
C VAL A 51 3.75 8.08 -5.48
N PHE A 52 3.58 7.41 -6.62
CA PHE A 52 4.49 6.37 -7.08
C PHE A 52 5.90 6.91 -7.32
N ALA A 53 6.03 8.01 -8.07
CA ALA A 53 7.34 8.62 -8.35
C ALA A 53 8.10 9.03 -7.08
N LYS A 54 7.38 9.46 -6.03
CA LYS A 54 8.00 9.84 -4.75
C LYS A 54 8.39 8.63 -3.91
N GLU A 55 7.51 7.63 -3.80
CA GLU A 55 7.63 6.58 -2.78
C GLU A 55 8.31 5.31 -3.32
N PHE A 56 8.13 4.98 -4.61
CA PHE A 56 8.67 3.76 -5.23
C PHE A 56 10.21 3.64 -5.18
N PRO A 57 11.02 4.71 -5.39
CA PRO A 57 12.48 4.59 -5.35
C PRO A 57 13.03 4.04 -4.03
N ALA A 58 12.30 4.23 -2.92
CA ALA A 58 12.69 3.70 -1.62
C ALA A 58 12.65 2.16 -1.55
N ILE A 59 11.84 1.52 -2.39
CA ILE A 59 11.57 0.09 -2.35
C ILE A 59 11.93 -0.63 -3.65
N GLU A 60 12.34 0.09 -4.69
CA GLU A 60 12.58 -0.41 -6.05
C GLU A 60 13.44 -1.70 -6.07
N ASN A 61 14.56 -1.72 -5.35
CA ASN A 61 15.48 -2.87 -5.31
C ASN A 61 14.87 -4.14 -4.70
N GLN A 62 13.74 -4.02 -4.00
CA GLN A 62 13.04 -5.11 -3.31
C GLN A 62 11.58 -5.24 -3.78
N ALA A 63 11.21 -4.52 -4.85
CA ALA A 63 9.83 -4.43 -5.32
C ALA A 63 9.33 -5.74 -5.95
N ALA A 64 10.23 -6.54 -6.54
CA ALA A 64 9.86 -7.80 -7.18
C ALA A 64 9.14 -8.75 -6.19
N GLY A 65 7.95 -9.20 -6.55
CA GLY A 65 7.11 -10.06 -5.72
C GLY A 65 6.30 -9.35 -4.62
N LYS A 66 6.46 -8.03 -4.46
CA LYS A 66 5.64 -7.19 -3.58
C LYS A 66 4.38 -6.73 -4.31
N THR A 67 3.42 -6.16 -3.57
CA THR A 67 2.13 -5.72 -4.14
C THR A 67 1.94 -4.22 -4.01
N TRP A 68 1.57 -3.56 -5.10
CA TRP A 68 1.03 -2.20 -5.09
C TRP A 68 -0.50 -2.27 -5.13
N TRP A 69 -1.16 -1.93 -4.03
CA TRP A 69 -2.60 -2.05 -3.86
C TRP A 69 -3.27 -0.67 -3.85
N MET A 70 -4.00 -0.37 -4.92
CA MET A 70 -4.87 0.80 -5.02
C MET A 70 -6.26 0.43 -4.51
N GLN A 71 -6.70 1.08 -3.43
CA GLN A 71 -7.95 0.75 -2.74
C GLN A 71 -9.20 0.97 -3.60
N LEU A 72 -10.35 0.53 -3.08
CA LEU A 72 -11.65 0.66 -3.74
C LEU A 72 -11.89 2.09 -4.26
N GLY A 73 -12.28 2.21 -5.52
CA GLY A 73 -12.49 3.48 -6.22
C GLY A 73 -11.21 4.16 -6.72
N ILE A 74 -10.04 3.52 -6.58
CA ILE A 74 -8.75 4.05 -7.04
C ILE A 74 -8.19 3.15 -8.13
N GLU A 75 -7.95 3.75 -9.30
CA GLU A 75 -7.37 3.11 -10.47
C GLU A 75 -6.38 4.06 -11.13
N ASN A 76 -5.26 3.53 -11.63
CA ASN A 76 -4.33 4.25 -12.48
C ASN A 76 -3.53 3.24 -13.32
N GLN A 77 -3.82 3.16 -14.62
CA GLN A 77 -3.24 2.15 -15.51
C GLN A 77 -1.75 2.40 -15.77
N ASP A 78 -1.31 3.66 -15.84
CA ASP A 78 0.09 4.00 -16.08
C ASP A 78 0.96 3.54 -14.90
N VAL A 79 0.52 3.83 -13.67
CA VAL A 79 1.21 3.35 -12.46
C VAL A 79 1.13 1.82 -12.35
N ALA A 80 -0.01 1.22 -12.70
CA ALA A 80 -0.12 -0.23 -12.72
C ALA A 80 0.91 -0.88 -13.65
N LYS A 81 1.13 -0.28 -14.83
CA LYS A 81 2.16 -0.72 -15.76
C LYS A 81 3.57 -0.54 -15.18
N LEU A 82 3.88 0.64 -14.63
CA LEU A 82 5.20 0.91 -14.03
C LEU A 82 5.54 -0.06 -12.89
N ALA A 83 4.59 -0.30 -11.98
CA ALA A 83 4.81 -1.25 -10.88
C ALA A 83 4.95 -2.69 -11.39
N SER A 84 4.16 -3.09 -12.39
CA SER A 84 4.26 -4.43 -12.99
C SER A 84 5.58 -4.65 -13.72
N ASP A 85 6.08 -3.64 -14.45
CA ASP A 85 7.38 -3.67 -15.13
C ASP A 85 8.54 -3.82 -14.13
N ALA A 86 8.36 -3.34 -12.89
CA ALA A 86 9.26 -3.55 -11.76
C ALA A 86 9.07 -4.90 -11.03
N GLY A 87 8.21 -5.78 -11.54
CA GLY A 87 7.95 -7.11 -10.97
C GLY A 87 7.02 -7.10 -9.76
N MET A 88 6.31 -6.01 -9.48
CA MET A 88 5.26 -5.98 -8.47
C MET A 88 3.97 -6.60 -9.00
N GLN A 89 3.17 -7.17 -8.09
CA GLN A 89 1.75 -7.40 -8.35
C GLN A 89 0.98 -6.09 -8.19
N VAL A 90 -0.04 -5.88 -9.03
CA VAL A 90 -0.88 -4.69 -8.92
C VAL A 90 -2.32 -5.08 -8.70
N VAL A 91 -2.93 -4.46 -7.68
CA VAL A 91 -4.36 -4.56 -7.41
C VAL A 91 -4.96 -3.16 -7.51
N MET A 92 -6.09 -3.04 -8.20
CA MET A 92 -6.82 -1.79 -8.39
C MET A 92 -8.28 -1.97 -8.03
N ASN A 93 -8.91 -0.90 -7.51
CA ASN A 93 -10.34 -0.84 -7.24
C ASN A 93 -10.88 -2.00 -6.38
N ARG A 94 -10.11 -2.39 -5.36
CA ARG A 94 -10.50 -3.44 -4.42
C ARG A 94 -10.26 -3.01 -2.98
N CYS A 95 -11.18 -3.38 -2.09
CA CYS A 95 -11.00 -3.13 -0.67
C CYS A 95 -10.34 -4.34 -0.01
N ILE A 96 -9.09 -4.18 0.46
CA ILE A 96 -8.35 -5.26 1.12
C ILE A 96 -9.10 -5.87 2.30
N LYS A 97 -9.91 -5.07 3.02
CA LYS A 97 -10.76 -5.57 4.10
C LYS A 97 -11.82 -6.54 3.62
N VAL A 98 -12.56 -6.11 2.60
CA VAL A 98 -13.68 -6.89 2.06
C VAL A 98 -13.12 -8.16 1.43
N ASP A 99 -12.04 -8.06 0.66
CA ASP A 99 -11.38 -9.21 0.07
C ASP A 99 -10.87 -10.18 1.15
N TYR A 100 -10.16 -9.68 2.15
CA TYR A 100 -9.70 -10.51 3.27
C TYR A 100 -10.86 -11.23 3.96
N GLN A 101 -11.95 -10.51 4.27
CA GLN A 101 -13.15 -11.09 4.90
C GLN A 101 -13.81 -12.15 4.04
N ASN A 102 -13.87 -11.96 2.72
CA ASN A 102 -14.45 -12.95 1.81
C ASN A 102 -13.58 -14.21 1.76
N PHE A 103 -12.25 -14.07 1.70
CA PHE A 103 -11.36 -15.24 1.63
C PHE A 103 -11.26 -16.03 2.93
N ILE A 104 -11.31 -15.36 4.09
CA ILE A 104 -11.31 -16.06 5.38
C ILE A 104 -12.69 -16.57 5.79
N ALA A 105 -13.78 -16.11 5.19
CA ALA A 105 -15.11 -16.69 5.43
C ALA A 105 -15.37 -17.94 4.59
N GLU A 106 -14.69 -18.07 3.44
CA GLU A 106 -14.76 -19.26 2.58
C GLU A 106 -13.85 -20.41 3.05
N GLY A 107 -12.96 -20.16 4.01
CA GLY A 107 -12.15 -21.17 4.69
C GLY A 107 -12.49 -21.24 6.18
N LYS A 108 -12.82 -22.43 6.68
CA LYS A 108 -12.91 -22.73 8.11
C LYS A 108 -11.69 -22.27 8.91
#